data_AF-A0A166KN84-F1
#
_entry.id   AF-A0A166KN84-F1
#
_cell.length_a   1.000
_cell.length_b   1.000
_cell.length_c   1.000
_cell.angle_alpha   90.00
_cell.angle_beta   90.00
_cell.angle_gamma   90.00
#
_symmetry.space_group_name_H-M   'P 1'
#
loop_
_entity.id
_entity.type
_entity.pdbx_description
1 polymer ?
#
loop_
_entity_poly.entity_id
_entity_poly.type
_entity_poly.pdbx_seq_one_letter_code
_entity_poly.pdbx_strand_id
1 'polypeptide(L)'
;KLESNTALPSSQTNVIASSISSALFDVSQLDQDTSRLKSTIVELCRKCDERQSFAMAHKALVSPIRQVPPEIITEVFLHSAEGNFESPIFLASICSRWRTIALSSPQLWASFRISVNAENLESQIALAEMWLSRAGRYPLSI
;
A
#
# COMPACT_ATOMS: atom_id res chain seq x y z
N LYS A 1 19.48 18.44 -69.79
CA LYS A 1 20.77 17.71 -69.76
C LYS A 1 20.65 16.67 -68.66
N LEU A 2 20.79 15.40 -69.03
CA LEU A 2 20.38 14.23 -68.27
C LEU A 2 21.18 14.00 -66.99
N GLU A 3 20.46 13.44 -66.02
CA GLU A 3 20.82 12.67 -64.84
C GLU A 3 22.29 12.22 -64.73
N SER A 4 22.94 12.66 -63.65
CA SER A 4 24.23 12.12 -63.20
C SER A 4 24.01 10.77 -62.51
N ASN A 5 23.68 9.74 -63.30
CA ASN A 5 23.69 8.33 -62.89
C ASN A 5 25.12 7.76 -62.99
N THR A 6 26.06 8.33 -62.25
CA THR A 6 27.40 7.73 -62.12
C THR A 6 27.33 6.65 -61.05
N ALA A 7 27.19 5.40 -61.49
CA ALA A 7 27.35 4.24 -60.62
C ALA A 7 28.72 4.33 -59.92
N LEU A 8 28.72 4.23 -58.58
CA LEU A 8 29.96 4.26 -57.80
C LEU A 8 30.92 3.17 -58.27
N PRO A 9 32.24 3.45 -58.34
CA PRO A 9 33.25 2.44 -58.65
C PRO A 9 33.13 1.23 -57.71
N SER A 10 33.30 0.03 -58.25
CA SER A 10 33.14 -1.24 -57.51
C SER A 10 33.98 -1.34 -56.23
N SER A 11 35.13 -0.66 -56.17
CA SER A 11 35.96 -0.56 -54.97
C SER A 11 35.33 0.28 -53.85
N GLN A 12 34.65 1.38 -54.20
CA GLN A 12 33.96 2.25 -53.23
C GLN A 12 32.65 1.62 -52.74
N THR A 13 31.92 0.91 -53.61
CA THR A 13 30.71 0.18 -53.21
C THR A 13 31.02 -0.94 -52.22
N ASN A 14 32.14 -1.65 -52.39
CA ASN A 14 32.55 -2.73 -51.48
C ASN A 14 32.93 -2.19 -50.10
N VAL A 15 33.64 -1.06 -50.04
CA VAL A 15 33.98 -0.41 -48.75
C VAL A 15 32.72 0.03 -48.02
N ILE A 16 31.80 0.70 -48.70
CA ILE A 16 30.53 1.14 -48.11
C ILE A 16 29.69 -0.06 -47.64
N ALA A 17 29.58 -1.12 -48.46
CA ALA A 17 28.85 -2.33 -48.11
C ALA A 17 29.45 -3.03 -46.87
N SER A 18 30.79 -3.09 -46.78
CA SER A 18 31.47 -3.66 -45.61
C SER A 18 31.24 -2.84 -44.32
N SER A 19 31.26 -1.51 -44.42
CA SER A 19 30.96 -0.63 -43.28
C SER A 19 29.50 -0.75 -42.83
N ILE A 20 28.55 -0.85 -43.77
CA ILE A 20 27.14 -1.08 -43.47
C ILE A 20 26.97 -2.44 -42.78
N SER A 21 27.62 -3.48 -43.30
CA SER A 21 27.53 -4.83 -42.72
C SER A 21 28.10 -4.88 -41.30
N SER A 22 29.22 -4.19 -41.04
CA SER A 22 29.79 -4.03 -39.70
C SER A 22 28.82 -3.28 -38.77
N ALA A 23 28.25 -2.15 -39.22
CA ALA A 23 27.31 -1.38 -38.40
C ALA A 23 26.04 -2.17 -38.06
N LEU A 24 25.52 -2.96 -39.01
CA LEU A 24 24.38 -3.84 -38.77
C LEU A 24 24.70 -4.95 -37.75
N PHE A 25 25.92 -5.49 -37.79
CA PHE A 25 26.39 -6.44 -36.79
C PHE A 25 26.45 -5.79 -35.40
N ASP A 26 26.99 -4.59 -35.28
CA ASP A 26 27.06 -3.86 -34.01
C ASP A 26 25.66 -3.56 -33.43
N VAL A 27 24.70 -3.17 -34.28
CA VAL A 27 23.30 -2.99 -33.87
C VAL A 27 22.72 -4.29 -33.32
N SER A 28 22.96 -5.42 -34.00
CA SER A 28 22.48 -6.72 -33.53
C SER A 28 23.09 -7.14 -32.18
N GLN A 29 24.36 -6.81 -31.94
CA GLN A 29 25.04 -7.02 -30.66
C GLN A 29 24.38 -6.17 -29.55
N LEU A 30 24.14 -4.88 -29.80
CA LEU A 30 23.49 -3.99 -28.83
C LEU A 30 22.06 -4.41 -28.50
N ASP A 31 21.30 -4.91 -29.48
CA ASP A 31 19.96 -5.45 -29.24
C ASP A 31 19.99 -6.70 -28.36
N GLN A 32 20.98 -7.57 -28.56
CA GLN A 32 21.20 -8.75 -27.72
C GLN A 32 21.56 -8.36 -26.28
N ASP A 33 22.45 -7.39 -26.11
CA ASP A 33 22.83 -6.87 -24.79
C ASP A 33 21.67 -6.18 -24.08
N THR A 34 20.90 -5.39 -24.81
CA THR A 34 19.67 -4.76 -24.29
C THR A 34 18.68 -5.81 -23.81
N SER A 35 18.50 -6.89 -24.58
CA SER A 35 17.61 -8.00 -24.22
C SER A 35 18.12 -8.72 -22.96
N ARG A 36 19.43 -8.97 -22.86
CA ARG A 36 20.07 -9.61 -21.70
C ARG A 36 19.93 -8.77 -20.44
N LEU A 37 20.18 -7.45 -20.52
CA LEU A 37 20.04 -6.54 -19.38
C LEU A 37 18.59 -6.43 -18.93
N LYS A 38 17.63 -6.33 -19.86
CA LYS A 38 16.19 -6.35 -19.52
C LYS A 38 15.79 -7.62 -18.78
N SER A 39 16.26 -8.79 -19.23
CA SER A 39 16.03 -10.05 -18.52
C SER A 39 16.59 -10.03 -17.09
N THR A 40 17.80 -9.49 -16.92
CA THR A 40 18.44 -9.35 -15.61
C THR A 40 17.65 -8.41 -14.68
N ILE A 41 17.14 -7.29 -15.20
CA ILE A 41 16.29 -6.35 -14.45
C ILE A 41 15.02 -7.07 -13.97
N VAL A 42 14.34 -7.80 -14.85
CA VAL A 42 13.12 -8.54 -14.48
C VAL A 42 13.42 -9.55 -13.36
N GLU A 43 14.52 -10.28 -13.45
CA GLU A 43 14.90 -11.23 -12.41
C GLU A 43 15.23 -10.56 -11.07
N LEU A 44 15.96 -9.45 -11.09
CA LEU A 44 16.30 -8.70 -9.87
C LEU A 44 15.05 -8.07 -9.23
N CYS A 45 14.14 -7.51 -10.02
CA CYS A 45 12.87 -7.00 -9.52
C CYS A 45 12.07 -8.11 -8.82
N ARG A 46 11.93 -9.29 -9.44
CA ARG A 46 11.28 -10.44 -8.80
C ARG A 46 11.93 -10.80 -7.46
N LYS A 47 13.27 -10.86 -7.43
CA LYS A 47 14.05 -11.15 -6.20
C LYS A 47 13.89 -10.08 -5.12
N CYS A 48 13.73 -8.82 -5.50
CA CYS A 48 13.45 -7.72 -4.58
C CYS A 48 12.02 -7.85 -4.02
N ASP A 49 11.02 -8.07 -4.89
CA ASP A 49 9.63 -8.21 -4.49
C ASP A 49 9.41 -9.38 -3.52
N GLU A 50 10.07 -10.52 -3.78
CA GLU A 50 10.02 -11.68 -2.90
C GLU A 50 10.60 -11.39 -1.51
N ARG A 51 11.78 -10.76 -1.46
CA ARG A 51 12.42 -10.39 -0.19
C ARG A 51 11.63 -9.31 0.55
N GLN A 52 11.09 -8.35 -0.16
CA GLN A 52 10.27 -7.30 0.41
C GLN A 52 8.99 -7.87 1.02
N SER A 53 8.31 -8.76 0.29
CA SER A 53 7.11 -9.46 0.78
C SER A 53 7.41 -10.29 2.01
N PHE A 54 8.52 -11.04 2.00
CA PHE A 54 9.01 -11.79 3.15
C PHE A 54 9.27 -10.88 4.35
N ALA A 55 10.03 -9.80 4.18
CA ALA A 55 10.35 -8.86 5.25
C ALA A 55 9.11 -8.17 5.81
N MET A 56 8.15 -7.78 4.97
CA MET A 56 6.88 -7.19 5.41
C MET A 56 6.04 -8.16 6.23
N ALA A 57 5.92 -9.41 5.77
CA ALA A 57 5.20 -10.45 6.51
C ALA A 57 5.83 -10.68 7.90
N HIS A 58 7.16 -10.79 7.97
CA HIS A 58 7.87 -10.98 9.23
C HIS A 58 7.80 -9.75 10.13
N LYS A 59 7.93 -8.54 9.57
CA LYS A 59 7.75 -7.27 10.31
C LYS A 59 6.34 -7.16 10.88
N ALA A 60 5.33 -7.61 10.16
CA ALA A 60 3.97 -7.65 10.67
C ALA A 60 3.84 -8.59 11.88
N LEU A 61 4.54 -9.73 11.89
CA LEU A 61 4.55 -10.69 13.02
C LEU A 61 5.25 -10.15 14.26
N VAL A 62 6.35 -9.41 14.11
CA VAL A 62 7.09 -8.80 15.23
C VAL A 62 6.60 -7.40 15.60
N SER A 63 5.55 -6.90 14.94
CA SER A 63 5.01 -5.59 15.24
C SER A 63 4.55 -5.52 16.70
N PRO A 64 5.02 -4.55 17.51
CA PRO A 64 4.67 -4.44 18.91
C PRO A 64 3.16 -4.48 19.13
N ILE A 65 2.40 -3.83 18.23
CA ILE A 65 0.94 -3.75 18.29
C ILE A 65 0.22 -5.08 18.09
N ARG A 66 0.90 -6.17 17.70
CA ARG A 66 0.37 -7.55 17.68
C ARG A 66 0.71 -8.33 18.94
N GLN A 67 1.73 -7.91 19.68
CA GLN A 67 2.20 -8.54 20.91
C GLN A 67 1.56 -7.93 22.16
N VAL A 68 1.08 -6.69 22.07
CA VAL A 68 0.33 -6.06 23.16
C VAL A 68 -0.95 -6.87 23.46
N PRO A 69 -1.20 -7.30 24.70
CA PRO A 69 -2.43 -7.95 25.11
C PRO A 69 -3.68 -7.10 24.81
N PRO A 70 -4.84 -7.71 24.54
CA PRO A 70 -6.05 -6.96 24.25
C PRO A 70 -6.45 -6.01 25.38
N GLU A 71 -6.18 -6.35 26.64
CA GLU A 71 -6.49 -5.54 27.83
C GLU A 71 -5.77 -4.20 27.78
N ILE A 72 -4.48 -4.20 27.42
CA ILE A 72 -3.68 -2.98 27.32
C ILE A 72 -4.14 -2.11 26.14
N ILE A 73 -4.56 -2.72 25.03
CA ILE A 73 -5.13 -1.99 23.89
C ILE A 73 -6.45 -1.33 24.29
N THR A 74 -7.32 -2.05 25.01
CA THR A 74 -8.57 -1.49 25.54
C THR A 74 -8.30 -0.34 26.50
N GLU A 75 -7.30 -0.44 27.36
CA GLU A 75 -6.92 0.65 28.28
C GLU A 75 -6.47 1.91 27.53
N VAL A 76 -5.66 1.74 26.49
CA VAL A 76 -5.26 2.85 25.60
C VAL A 76 -6.47 3.48 24.92
N PHE A 77 -7.43 2.66 24.48
CA PHE A 77 -8.66 3.16 23.87
C PHE A 77 -9.48 4.02 24.84
N LEU A 78 -9.64 3.57 26.09
CA LEU A 78 -10.37 4.32 27.11
C LEU A 78 -9.71 5.68 27.38
N HIS A 79 -8.39 5.70 27.57
CA HIS A 79 -7.63 6.94 27.75
C HIS A 79 -7.74 7.88 26.53
N SER A 80 -7.77 7.33 25.31
CA SER A 80 -7.94 8.14 24.10
C SER A 80 -9.35 8.74 23.97
N ALA A 81 -10.37 8.02 24.43
CA ALA A 81 -11.76 8.48 24.42
C ALA A 81 -12.00 9.60 25.46
N GLU A 82 -11.35 9.53 26.62
CA GLU A 82 -11.41 10.57 27.65
C GLU A 82 -10.80 11.90 27.19
N GLY A 83 -9.70 11.84 26.43
CA GLY A 83 -8.95 13.00 25.94
C GLY A 83 -9.51 13.70 24.69
N ASN A 84 -10.74 13.38 24.25
CA ASN A 84 -11.35 13.84 22.99
C ASN A 84 -10.62 13.39 21.71
N PHE A 85 -9.75 12.39 21.78
CA PHE A 85 -8.94 12.06 20.63
C PHE A 85 -9.73 11.27 19.59
N GLU A 86 -10.46 10.22 19.97
CA GLU A 86 -11.11 9.36 18.95
C GLU A 86 -12.39 8.66 19.44
N SER A 87 -13.39 8.55 18.55
CA SER A 87 -14.60 7.76 18.78
C SER A 87 -14.29 6.25 18.81
N PRO A 88 -15.04 5.43 19.58
CA PRO A 88 -14.97 3.97 19.51
C PRO A 88 -15.10 3.41 18.08
N ILE A 89 -15.86 4.09 17.22
CA ILE A 89 -16.02 3.74 15.80
C ILE A 89 -14.70 3.95 15.04
N PHE A 90 -14.02 5.07 15.28
CA PHE A 90 -12.75 5.36 14.63
C PHE A 90 -11.70 4.33 15.01
N LEU A 91 -11.59 4.01 16.30
CA LEU A 91 -10.67 2.97 16.78
C LEU A 91 -10.98 1.61 16.14
N ALA A 92 -12.25 1.27 15.99
CA ALA A 92 -12.70 0.07 15.29
C ALA A 92 -12.49 0.11 13.76
N SER A 93 -12.13 1.25 13.18
CA SER A 93 -11.90 1.40 11.72
C SER A 93 -10.45 1.08 11.32
N ILE A 94 -9.49 1.27 12.22
CA ILE A 94 -8.04 1.24 11.92
C ILE A 94 -7.56 -0.12 11.40
N CYS A 95 -7.87 -1.22 12.08
CA CYS A 95 -7.52 -2.56 11.63
C CYS A 95 -8.47 -3.63 12.19
N SER A 96 -8.42 -4.83 11.64
CA SER A 96 -9.27 -5.95 12.08
C SER A 96 -9.06 -6.30 13.56
N ARG A 97 -7.82 -6.28 14.05
CA ARG A 97 -7.52 -6.55 15.47
C ARG A 97 -8.16 -5.52 16.39
N TRP A 98 -8.02 -4.24 16.07
CA TRP A 98 -8.59 -3.15 16.86
C TRP A 98 -10.11 -3.19 16.85
N ARG A 99 -10.71 -3.52 15.69
CA ARG A 99 -12.16 -3.76 15.58
C ARG A 99 -12.62 -4.86 16.52
N THR A 100 -11.96 -6.01 16.52
CA THR A 100 -12.32 -7.12 17.41
C THR A 100 -12.25 -6.71 18.87
N ILE A 101 -11.15 -6.05 19.28
CA ILE A 101 -10.95 -5.60 20.66
C ILE A 101 -11.99 -4.55 21.07
N ALA A 102 -12.24 -3.56 20.21
CA ALA A 102 -13.23 -2.52 20.46
C ALA A 102 -14.64 -3.12 20.62
N LEU A 103 -15.05 -4.02 19.71
CA LEU A 103 -16.36 -4.67 19.76
C LEU A 103 -16.52 -5.59 20.97
N SER A 104 -15.43 -6.20 21.48
CA SER A 104 -15.46 -7.05 22.67
C SER A 104 -15.30 -6.30 24.00
N SER A 105 -15.21 -4.96 23.98
CA SER A 105 -14.97 -4.14 25.17
C SER A 105 -16.17 -3.22 25.44
N PRO A 106 -17.22 -3.69 26.14
CA PRO A 106 -18.43 -2.91 26.40
C PRO A 106 -18.16 -1.54 27.04
N GLN A 107 -17.15 -1.44 27.92
CA GLN A 107 -16.78 -0.20 28.58
C GLN A 107 -16.38 0.93 27.62
N LEU A 108 -15.83 0.58 26.47
CA LEU A 108 -15.47 1.57 25.44
C LEU A 108 -16.72 2.23 24.84
N TRP A 109 -17.79 1.47 24.70
CA TRP A 109 -19.08 1.94 24.20
C TRP A 109 -19.92 2.60 25.29
N ALA A 110 -19.44 2.65 26.54
CA ALA A 110 -20.10 3.33 27.66
C ALA A 110 -19.45 4.68 27.99
N SER A 111 -18.29 4.98 27.40
CA SER A 111 -17.51 6.21 27.62
C SER A 111 -17.36 6.96 26.30
N PHE A 112 -18.38 7.71 25.91
CA PHE A 112 -18.42 8.40 24.63
C PHE A 112 -19.05 9.79 24.74
N ARG A 113 -18.75 10.68 23.78
CA ARG A 113 -19.40 11.98 23.63
C ARG A 113 -20.17 12.02 22.32
N ILE A 114 -21.42 12.47 22.38
CA ILE A 114 -22.24 12.73 21.19
C ILE A 114 -22.51 14.23 21.13
N SER A 115 -22.04 14.88 20.07
CA SER A 115 -22.36 16.27 19.76
C SER A 115 -23.67 16.32 18.98
N VAL A 116 -24.72 16.90 19.57
CA VAL A 116 -26.06 16.95 18.96
C VAL A 116 -26.16 18.12 17.98
N ASN A 117 -26.62 17.86 16.75
CA ASN A 117 -26.94 18.88 15.73
C ASN A 117 -28.31 18.55 15.10
N ALA A 118 -29.17 19.56 14.96
CA ALA A 118 -30.49 19.43 14.36
C ALA A 118 -30.47 18.88 12.92
N GLU A 119 -29.42 19.17 12.15
CA GLU A 119 -29.30 18.71 10.75
C GLU A 119 -29.03 17.20 10.63
N ASN A 120 -28.50 16.56 11.68
CA ASN A 120 -28.05 15.16 11.65
C ASN A 120 -28.69 14.31 12.77
N LEU A 121 -29.81 14.78 13.33
CA LEU A 121 -30.39 14.20 14.55
C LEU A 121 -30.71 12.70 14.41
N GLU A 122 -31.29 12.27 13.29
CA GLU A 122 -31.61 10.85 13.06
C GLU A 122 -30.37 9.96 13.08
N SER A 123 -29.30 10.38 12.40
CA SER A 123 -28.04 9.63 12.35
C SER A 123 -27.36 9.60 13.72
N GLN A 124 -27.47 10.68 14.50
CA GLN A 124 -26.93 10.75 15.86
C GLN A 124 -27.70 9.87 16.84
N ILE A 125 -29.03 9.80 16.71
CA ILE A 125 -29.87 8.88 17.48
C ILE A 125 -29.48 7.43 17.16
N ALA A 126 -29.39 7.08 15.87
CA ALA A 126 -28.99 5.73 15.45
C ALA A 126 -27.59 5.35 15.97
N LEU A 127 -26.64 6.30 15.97
CA LEU A 127 -25.31 6.10 16.55
C LEU A 127 -25.37 5.89 18.07
N ALA A 128 -26.16 6.70 18.79
CA ALA A 128 -26.35 6.58 20.23
C ALA A 128 -26.96 5.22 20.60
N GLU A 129 -28.01 4.80 19.91
CA GLU A 129 -28.65 3.49 20.10
C GLU A 129 -27.68 2.34 19.86
N MET A 130 -26.87 2.42 18.79
CA MET A 130 -25.84 1.43 18.51
C MET A 130 -24.80 1.37 19.64
N TRP A 131 -24.36 2.51 20.17
CA TRP A 131 -23.37 2.54 21.25
C TRP A 131 -23.95 1.99 22.55
N LEU A 132 -25.16 2.39 22.93
CA LEU A 132 -25.87 1.87 24.10
C LEU A 132 -26.08 0.36 24.02
N SER A 133 -26.48 -0.16 22.85
CA SER A 133 -26.62 -1.59 22.62
C SER A 133 -25.32 -2.36 22.87
N ARG A 134 -24.17 -1.76 22.50
CA ARG A 134 -22.84 -2.36 22.70
C ARG A 134 -22.29 -2.18 24.11
N ALA A 135 -22.65 -1.10 24.81
CA ALA A 135 -22.30 -0.87 26.20
C ALA A 135 -22.91 -1.92 27.13
N GLY A 136 -24.07 -2.48 26.74
CA GLY A 136 -24.76 -3.50 27.51
C GLY A 136 -25.15 -3.00 28.90
N ARG A 137 -24.59 -3.61 29.95
CA ARG A 137 -24.86 -3.23 31.36
C ARG A 137 -23.78 -2.36 31.98
N TYR A 138 -22.81 -1.91 31.20
CA TYR A 138 -21.71 -1.11 31.74
C TYR A 138 -22.22 0.29 32.14
N PRO A 139 -21.78 0.86 33.28
CA PRO A 139 -22.18 2.21 33.69
C PRO A 139 -21.79 3.24 32.64
N LEU A 140 -22.73 4.11 32.26
CA LEU A 140 -22.47 5.16 31.30
C LEU A 140 -21.68 6.30 31.95
N SER A 141 -20.62 6.73 31.29
CA SER A 141 -19.91 7.97 31.57
C SER A 141 -20.22 8.95 30.45
N ILE A 142 -21.17 9.86 30.70
CA ILE A 142 -21.67 10.85 29.74
C ILE A 142 -21.05 12.22 30.04
#